data_AF-A0A969UFA1-F1
#
_entry.id   AF-A0A969UFA1-F1
#
_cell.length_a   1.000
_cell.length_b   1.000
_cell.length_c   1.000
_cell.angle_alpha   90.00
_cell.angle_beta   90.00
_cell.angle_gamma   90.00
#
_symmetry.space_group_name_H-M   'P 1'
#
loop_
_entity.id
_entity.type
_entity.pdbx_description
1 polymer ?
#
loop_
_entity_poly.entity_id
_entity_poly.type
_entity_poly.pdbx_seq_one_letter_code
_entity_poly.pdbx_strand_id
1 'polypeptide(L)'
;MARKNWQGKNHLLYDSFLAANAYQDNLDNYQFLADLVNDHQAIWVDEYIHGYKDKENIAEEQQSDILSYLAKTPWFLLLIQTVLIAIIAAVTAFRRFGLPIKPKTAIADNSTAYINALAGVLEKANSTDFVVEAIAKDEQRKLQQSLGLGKSLVDEQTLLAAYKQQRGEIDLSRLLQVSNAGKKISDAQLITWIQKWQKLNQSS
;
A
#
# COMPACT_ATOMS: atom_id res chain seq x y z
N MET A 1 -22.91 18.12 -6.49
CA MET A 1 -23.03 19.56 -6.77
C MET A 1 -22.92 20.33 -5.45
N ALA A 2 -21.71 20.73 -5.05
CA ALA A 2 -21.47 21.46 -3.80
C ALA A 2 -21.45 22.97 -4.08
N ARG A 3 -22.20 23.76 -3.29
CA ARG A 3 -22.29 25.23 -3.43
C ARG A 3 -21.27 25.93 -2.53
N LYS A 4 -20.65 26.97 -3.09
CA LYS A 4 -19.53 27.77 -2.57
C LYS A 4 -20.03 28.87 -1.61
N ASN A 5 -19.53 28.90 -0.37
CA ASN A 5 -19.55 30.10 0.49
C ASN A 5 -18.49 29.93 1.61
N TRP A 6 -17.36 30.63 1.51
CA TRP A 6 -16.19 30.41 2.36
C TRP A 6 -15.87 31.66 3.19
N GLN A 7 -16.07 31.58 4.51
CA GLN A 7 -15.55 32.54 5.48
C GLN A 7 -14.97 31.79 6.69
N GLY A 8 -13.64 31.84 6.83
CA GLY A 8 -12.92 31.78 8.11
C GLY A 8 -13.27 30.69 9.14
N LYS A 9 -13.59 29.47 8.71
CA LYS A 9 -13.84 28.33 9.61
C LYS A 9 -13.09 27.09 9.13
N ASN A 10 -12.56 26.29 10.05
CA ASN A 10 -12.09 24.95 9.75
C ASN A 10 -13.29 24.13 9.24
N HIS A 11 -13.29 23.79 7.96
CA HIS A 11 -14.36 23.04 7.32
C HIS A 11 -13.94 21.57 7.22
N LEU A 12 -14.64 20.70 7.95
CA LEU A 12 -14.48 19.26 7.85
C LEU A 12 -15.31 18.76 6.66
N LEU A 13 -14.63 18.32 5.61
CA LEU A 13 -15.24 17.64 4.47
C LEU A 13 -15.20 16.13 4.76
N TYR A 14 -16.37 15.49 4.76
CA TYR A 14 -16.53 14.06 5.09
C TYR A 14 -16.42 13.13 3.88
N ASP A 15 -16.07 13.64 2.69
CA ASP A 15 -15.89 12.79 1.54
C ASP A 15 -14.53 12.08 1.65
N SER A 16 -14.58 10.80 2.03
CA SER A 16 -13.40 9.97 2.34
C SER A 16 -12.43 9.79 1.18
N PHE A 17 -12.78 10.22 -0.04
CA PHE A 17 -11.99 9.93 -1.24
C PHE A 17 -11.58 11.17 -2.03
N LEU A 18 -11.75 12.37 -1.46
CA LEU A 18 -11.50 13.63 -2.16
C LEU A 18 -10.05 13.76 -2.65
N ALA A 19 -9.09 13.28 -1.85
CA ALA A 19 -7.67 13.30 -2.16
C ALA A 19 -7.04 11.90 -2.20
N ALA A 20 -7.88 10.85 -2.24
CA ALA A 20 -7.40 9.49 -2.15
C ALA A 20 -6.76 9.05 -3.47
N ASN A 21 -5.53 8.53 -3.38
CA ASN A 21 -4.75 8.15 -4.56
C ASN A 21 -5.46 7.09 -5.43
N ALA A 22 -6.23 6.21 -4.79
CA ALA A 22 -6.98 5.15 -5.47
C ALA A 22 -8.08 5.67 -6.43
N TYR A 23 -8.44 6.95 -6.36
CA TYR A 23 -9.54 7.54 -7.14
C TYR A 23 -9.06 8.65 -8.10
N GLN A 24 -7.80 8.58 -8.55
CA GLN A 24 -7.21 9.52 -9.54
C GLN A 24 -8.04 9.73 -10.81
N ASP A 25 -8.80 8.73 -11.23
CA ASP A 25 -9.61 8.80 -12.45
C ASP A 25 -10.91 9.60 -12.25
N ASN A 26 -11.24 9.97 -11.01
CA ASN A 26 -12.37 10.82 -10.69
C ASN A 26 -11.96 12.30 -10.78
N LEU A 27 -11.99 12.85 -12.00
CA LEU A 27 -11.57 14.23 -12.30
C LEU A 27 -12.23 15.28 -11.40
N ASP A 28 -13.50 15.09 -11.02
CA ASP A 28 -14.25 16.06 -10.21
C ASP A 28 -13.60 16.29 -8.84
N ASN A 29 -13.02 15.24 -8.23
CA ASN A 29 -12.38 15.32 -6.92
C ASN A 29 -11.09 16.16 -6.97
N TYR A 30 -10.25 15.91 -7.96
CA TYR A 30 -8.96 16.61 -8.12
C TYR A 30 -9.14 18.03 -8.66
N GLN A 31 -10.15 18.26 -9.51
CA GLN A 31 -10.49 19.60 -9.96
C GLN A 31 -10.96 20.48 -8.79
N PHE A 32 -11.78 19.93 -7.90
CA PHE A 32 -12.16 20.62 -6.68
C PHE A 32 -10.96 20.95 -5.77
N LEU A 33 -10.04 20.01 -5.58
CA LEU A 33 -8.80 20.26 -4.83
C LEU A 33 -7.92 21.34 -5.50
N ALA A 34 -7.79 21.30 -6.82
CA ALA A 34 -7.01 22.28 -7.58
C ALA A 34 -7.62 23.69 -7.45
N ASP A 35 -8.94 23.81 -7.54
CA ASP A 35 -9.65 25.07 -7.32
C ASP A 35 -9.46 25.57 -5.87
N LEU A 36 -9.42 24.66 -4.89
CA LEU A 36 -9.21 24.99 -3.49
C LEU A 36 -7.78 25.53 -3.23
N VAL A 37 -6.75 24.95 -3.88
CA VAL A 37 -5.36 25.43 -3.81
C VAL A 37 -5.20 26.79 -4.51
N ASN A 38 -5.95 27.04 -5.59
CA ASN A 38 -5.91 28.34 -6.26
C ASN A 38 -6.51 29.45 -5.38
N ASP A 39 -7.55 29.14 -4.59
CA ASP A 39 -8.17 30.08 -3.65
C ASP A 39 -7.39 30.20 -2.31
N HIS A 40 -6.51 29.25 -1.98
CA HIS A 40 -5.78 29.17 -0.71
C HIS A 40 -4.33 28.68 -0.86
N GLN A 41 -3.35 29.36 -0.25
CA GLN A 41 -1.90 29.08 -0.45
C GLN A 41 -1.43 27.66 -0.11
N ALA A 42 -2.04 26.98 0.86
CA ALA A 42 -1.63 25.63 1.27
C ALA A 42 -2.80 24.85 1.86
N ILE A 43 -2.97 23.60 1.41
CA ILE A 43 -3.97 22.66 1.93
C ILE A 43 -3.22 21.44 2.44
N TRP A 44 -3.54 21.04 3.67
CA TRP A 44 -3.02 19.83 4.29
C TRP A 44 -4.05 18.72 4.12
N VAL A 45 -3.60 17.58 3.61
CA VAL A 45 -4.43 16.40 3.38
C VAL A 45 -3.83 15.27 4.20
N ASP A 46 -4.67 14.62 5.00
CA ASP A 46 -4.33 13.39 5.71
C ASP A 46 -5.09 12.23 5.05
N GLU A 47 -4.38 11.38 4.30
CA GLU A 47 -4.95 10.18 3.69
C GLU A 47 -4.77 8.99 4.65
N TYR A 48 -5.89 8.45 5.14
CA TYR A 48 -5.84 7.23 5.93
C TYR A 48 -5.54 6.03 5.01
N ILE A 49 -4.36 5.44 5.16
CA ILE A 49 -3.90 4.29 4.38
C ILE A 49 -4.58 3.01 4.88
N HIS A 50 -5.68 2.61 4.25
CA HIS A 50 -6.29 1.30 4.48
C HIS A 50 -5.56 0.22 3.65
N GLY A 51 -4.86 -0.70 4.33
CA GLY A 51 -4.29 -1.90 3.69
C GLY A 51 -2.88 -2.27 4.15
N TYR A 52 -2.14 -1.34 4.76
CA TYR A 52 -0.87 -1.67 5.42
C TYR A 52 -1.19 -2.37 6.75
N LYS A 53 -1.08 -3.70 6.76
CA LYS A 53 -1.12 -4.50 7.99
C LYS A 53 0.30 -4.68 8.50
N ASP A 54 0.63 -4.11 9.66
CA ASP A 54 1.89 -4.41 10.33
C ASP A 54 1.97 -5.91 10.65
N LYS A 55 3.17 -6.49 10.55
CA LYS A 55 3.40 -7.92 10.82
C LYS A 55 2.97 -8.32 12.23
N GLU A 56 2.99 -7.38 13.16
CA GLU A 56 2.52 -7.54 14.54
C GLU A 56 0.99 -7.71 14.59
N ASN A 57 0.23 -6.97 13.78
CA ASN A 57 -1.24 -7.12 13.67
C ASN A 57 -1.65 -8.39 12.91
N ILE A 58 -0.80 -8.89 12.01
CA ILE A 58 -1.05 -10.17 11.31
C ILE A 58 -0.93 -11.35 12.30
N ALA A 59 -0.03 -11.25 13.29
CA ALA A 59 0.17 -12.29 14.30
C ALA A 59 -0.97 -12.31 15.34
N GLU A 60 -1.55 -11.15 15.69
CA GLU A 60 -2.69 -11.08 16.61
C GLU A 60 -3.99 -11.64 16.03
N GLU A 61 -4.21 -11.54 14.70
CA GLU A 61 -5.38 -12.10 14.03
C GLU A 61 -5.30 -13.63 13.81
N GLN A 62 -4.13 -14.25 14.00
CA GLN A 62 -3.89 -15.65 13.64
C GLN A 62 -4.25 -16.69 14.71
N GLN A 63 -4.83 -16.27 15.85
CA GLN A 63 -5.13 -17.18 16.96
C GLN A 63 -6.56 -17.06 17.47
N SER A 64 -7.54 -17.24 16.60
CA SER A 64 -8.83 -17.76 17.04
C SER A 64 -9.06 -19.11 16.35
N ASP A 65 -8.62 -20.18 17.01
CA ASP A 65 -9.00 -21.53 16.65
C ASP A 65 -10.51 -21.57 16.43
N ILE A 66 -10.94 -22.05 15.26
CA ILE A 66 -12.35 -22.10 14.85
C ILE A 66 -13.20 -22.80 15.92
N LEU A 67 -12.60 -23.76 16.63
CA LEU A 67 -13.18 -24.46 17.78
C LEU A 67 -13.43 -23.55 18.98
N SER A 68 -12.51 -22.63 19.30
CA SER A 68 -12.66 -21.66 20.40
C SER A 68 -13.74 -20.63 20.10
N TYR A 69 -13.88 -20.21 18.84
CA TYR A 69 -14.97 -19.34 18.39
C TYR A 69 -16.32 -20.07 18.50
N LEU A 70 -16.38 -21.33 18.05
CA LEU A 70 -17.59 -22.13 18.09
C LEU A 70 -18.03 -22.47 19.53
N ALA A 71 -17.08 -22.67 20.45
CA ALA A 71 -17.37 -22.90 21.87
C ALA A 71 -17.92 -21.66 22.60
N LYS A 72 -17.52 -20.45 22.19
CA LYS A 72 -18.04 -19.17 22.74
C LYS A 72 -19.35 -18.74 22.11
N THR A 73 -19.76 -19.36 20.99
CA THR A 73 -20.98 -19.00 20.28
C THR A 73 -22.19 -19.65 20.95
N PRO A 74 -23.22 -18.89 21.38
CA PRO A 74 -24.41 -19.47 21.98
C PRO A 74 -25.19 -20.28 20.95
N TRP A 75 -25.11 -21.62 21.03
CA TRP A 75 -25.75 -22.54 20.08
C TRP A 75 -27.26 -22.33 19.89
N PHE A 76 -27.94 -21.84 20.93
CA PHE A 76 -29.36 -21.55 20.84
C PHE A 76 -29.68 -20.42 19.84
N LEU A 77 -28.79 -19.42 19.70
CA LEU A 77 -28.94 -18.34 18.73
C LEU A 77 -28.77 -18.86 17.30
N LEU A 78 -27.81 -19.76 17.08
CA LEU A 78 -27.62 -20.44 15.79
C LEU A 78 -28.85 -21.27 15.41
N LEU A 79 -29.47 -21.94 16.38
CA LEU A 79 -30.68 -22.73 16.13
C LEU A 79 -31.86 -21.84 15.75
N ILE A 80 -32.09 -20.75 16.48
CA ILE A 80 -33.12 -19.74 16.15
C ILE A 80 -32.88 -19.15 14.75
N GLN A 81 -31.63 -18.77 14.45
CA GLN A 81 -31.25 -18.22 13.14
C GLN A 81 -31.48 -19.25 12.01
N THR A 82 -31.15 -20.52 12.25
CA THR A 82 -31.37 -21.60 11.28
C THR A 82 -32.85 -21.81 11.01
N VAL A 83 -33.68 -21.81 12.06
CA VAL A 83 -35.15 -21.93 11.93
C VAL A 83 -35.73 -20.74 11.18
N LEU A 84 -35.31 -19.52 11.50
CA LEU A 84 -35.73 -18.31 10.79
C LEU A 84 -35.34 -18.36 9.31
N ILE A 85 -34.10 -18.71 8.99
CA ILE A 85 -33.63 -18.87 7.61
C ILE A 85 -34.44 -19.97 6.90
N ALA A 86 -34.73 -21.10 7.56
CA ALA A 86 -35.52 -22.17 6.97
C ALA A 86 -36.96 -21.75 6.68
N ILE A 87 -37.60 -20.98 7.58
CA ILE A 87 -38.93 -20.42 7.37
C ILE A 87 -38.92 -19.44 6.18
N ILE A 88 -37.94 -18.53 6.14
CA ILE A 88 -37.79 -17.59 5.02
C ILE A 88 -37.53 -18.37 3.73
N ALA A 89 -36.61 -19.34 3.72
CA ALA A 89 -36.30 -20.20 2.58
C ALA A 89 -37.54 -20.96 2.09
N ALA A 90 -38.37 -21.49 2.98
CA ALA A 90 -39.62 -22.15 2.60
C ALA A 90 -40.61 -21.15 1.99
N VAL A 91 -40.88 -20.02 2.65
CA VAL A 91 -41.79 -18.98 2.14
C VAL A 91 -41.30 -18.43 0.79
N THR A 92 -39.99 -18.31 0.63
CA THR A 92 -39.36 -17.84 -0.60
C THR A 92 -39.36 -18.90 -1.71
N ALA A 93 -39.15 -20.17 -1.40
CA ALA A 93 -39.29 -21.26 -2.37
C ALA A 93 -40.74 -21.36 -2.91
N PHE A 94 -41.73 -21.09 -2.05
CA PHE A 94 -43.14 -21.04 -2.44
C PHE A 94 -43.57 -19.72 -3.10
N ARG A 95 -42.73 -18.67 -3.05
CA ARG A 95 -42.96 -17.39 -3.73
C ARG A 95 -41.94 -17.22 -4.84
N ARG A 96 -42.29 -17.62 -6.07
CA ARG A 96 -41.45 -17.47 -7.27
C ARG A 96 -40.81 -16.07 -7.32
N PHE A 97 -39.49 -16.00 -7.11
CA PHE A 97 -38.75 -14.73 -7.16
C PHE A 97 -38.73 -14.19 -8.59
N GLY A 98 -39.04 -12.90 -8.72
CA GLY A 98 -38.85 -12.15 -9.95
C GLY A 98 -37.38 -12.13 -10.40
N LEU A 99 -37.16 -11.64 -11.62
CA LEU A 99 -35.90 -11.72 -12.35
C LEU A 99 -34.65 -11.37 -11.51
N PRO A 100 -33.55 -12.12 -11.66
CA PRO A 100 -32.32 -11.90 -10.90
C PRO A 100 -31.74 -10.51 -11.21
N ILE A 101 -31.49 -9.74 -10.14
CA ILE A 101 -30.76 -8.47 -10.22
C ILE A 101 -29.28 -8.82 -10.36
N LYS A 102 -28.64 -8.33 -11.43
CA LYS A 102 -27.20 -8.53 -11.65
C LYS A 102 -26.43 -7.89 -10.49
N PRO A 103 -25.61 -8.64 -9.74
CA PRO A 103 -24.78 -8.06 -8.71
C PRO A 103 -23.83 -7.03 -9.33
N LYS A 104 -23.75 -5.85 -8.70
CA LYS A 104 -22.78 -4.81 -9.07
C LYS A 104 -21.39 -5.43 -8.87
N THR A 105 -20.58 -5.41 -9.92
CA THR A 105 -19.24 -6.00 -9.94
C THR A 105 -18.46 -5.56 -8.71
N ALA A 106 -17.97 -6.54 -7.95
CA ALA A 106 -17.09 -6.29 -6.81
C ALA A 106 -15.92 -5.43 -7.28
N ILE A 107 -15.68 -4.33 -6.55
CA ILE A 107 -14.52 -3.46 -6.75
C ILE A 107 -13.28 -4.34 -6.60
N ALA A 108 -12.43 -4.34 -7.62
CA ALA A 108 -11.26 -5.20 -7.71
C ALA A 108 -10.37 -5.05 -6.47
N ASP A 109 -9.76 -6.18 -6.12
CA ASP A 109 -8.85 -6.39 -5.00
C ASP A 109 -8.03 -5.16 -4.62
N ASN A 110 -8.27 -4.67 -3.41
CA ASN A 110 -7.92 -3.33 -2.91
C ASN A 110 -6.41 -3.04 -2.90
N SER A 111 -5.59 -4.06 -2.79
CA SER A 111 -4.14 -3.92 -2.60
C SER A 111 -3.44 -3.62 -3.92
N THR A 112 -3.82 -4.29 -5.01
CA THR A 112 -3.23 -4.04 -6.34
C THR A 112 -3.65 -2.68 -6.89
N ALA A 113 -4.93 -2.33 -6.74
CA ALA A 113 -5.44 -1.02 -7.14
C ALA A 113 -4.71 0.12 -6.41
N TYR A 114 -4.49 -0.04 -5.10
CA TYR A 114 -3.72 0.90 -4.30
C TYR A 114 -2.25 1.01 -4.73
N ILE A 115 -1.55 -0.13 -4.90
CA ILE A 115 -0.14 -0.15 -5.34
C ILE A 115 0.00 0.55 -6.69
N ASN A 116 -0.89 0.26 -7.63
CA ASN A 116 -0.88 0.89 -8.96
C ASN A 116 -1.17 2.39 -8.88
N ALA A 117 -2.11 2.80 -8.04
CA ALA A 117 -2.44 4.20 -7.83
C ALA A 117 -1.26 4.99 -7.25
N LEU A 118 -0.61 4.47 -6.20
CA LEU A 118 0.57 5.09 -5.60
C LEU A 118 1.75 5.14 -6.58
N ALA A 119 1.99 4.06 -7.33
CA ALA A 119 2.99 4.05 -8.39
C ALA A 119 2.72 5.14 -9.44
N GLY A 120 1.45 5.30 -9.83
CA GLY A 120 1.01 6.36 -10.73
C GLY A 120 1.21 7.78 -10.17
N VAL A 121 1.03 8.00 -8.86
CA VAL A 121 1.38 9.29 -8.22
C VAL A 121 2.87 9.58 -8.40
N LEU A 122 3.72 8.61 -8.03
CA LEU A 122 5.17 8.79 -8.01
C LEU A 122 5.74 8.99 -9.42
N GLU A 123 5.19 8.28 -10.40
CA GLU A 123 5.50 8.46 -11.82
C GLU A 123 5.10 9.85 -12.31
N LYS A 124 3.85 10.28 -12.08
CA LYS A 124 3.35 11.60 -12.49
C LYS A 124 4.10 12.75 -11.80
N ALA A 125 4.54 12.54 -10.57
CA ALA A 125 5.35 13.49 -9.81
C ALA A 125 6.83 13.52 -10.26
N ASN A 126 7.23 12.70 -11.25
CA ASN A 126 8.61 12.55 -11.73
C ASN A 126 9.60 12.34 -10.56
N SER A 127 9.16 11.56 -9.56
CA SER A 127 9.85 11.34 -8.29
C SER A 127 10.70 10.06 -8.33
N THR A 128 11.44 9.88 -9.41
CA THR A 128 12.35 8.74 -9.60
C THR A 128 13.41 8.67 -8.50
N ASP A 129 13.81 9.82 -7.96
CA ASP A 129 14.80 9.91 -6.87
C ASP A 129 14.32 9.22 -5.59
N PHE A 130 13.03 9.37 -5.25
CA PHE A 130 12.42 8.70 -4.09
C PHE A 130 12.40 7.17 -4.28
N VAL A 131 12.06 6.70 -5.48
CA VAL A 131 12.04 5.27 -5.80
C VAL A 131 13.44 4.68 -5.71
N VAL A 132 14.45 5.37 -6.25
CA VAL A 132 15.86 4.95 -6.16
C VAL A 132 16.31 4.87 -4.70
N GLU A 133 16.00 5.88 -3.89
CA GLU A 133 16.38 5.91 -2.48
C GLU A 133 15.71 4.77 -1.69
N ALA A 134 14.41 4.54 -1.91
CA ALA A 134 13.66 3.49 -1.23
C ALA A 134 14.19 2.10 -1.59
N ILE A 135 14.44 1.84 -2.88
CA ILE A 135 15.02 0.57 -3.34
C ILE A 135 16.44 0.39 -2.79
N ALA A 136 17.28 1.42 -2.85
CA ALA A 136 18.67 1.32 -2.39
C ALA A 136 18.76 0.99 -0.90
N LYS A 137 17.93 1.63 -0.06
CA LYS A 137 17.86 1.33 1.38
C LYS A 137 17.42 -0.10 1.65
N ASP A 138 16.48 -0.62 0.88
CA ASP A 138 16.02 -2.00 1.05
C ASP A 138 17.07 -3.03 0.61
N GLU A 139 17.71 -2.80 -0.53
CA GLU A 139 18.79 -3.63 -1.04
C GLU A 139 20.02 -3.61 -0.12
N GLN A 140 20.38 -2.44 0.42
CA GLN A 140 21.41 -2.31 1.46
C GLN A 140 21.07 -3.14 2.70
N ARG A 141 19.81 -3.12 3.15
CA ARG A 141 19.36 -3.89 4.32
C ARG A 141 19.43 -5.40 4.06
N LYS A 142 19.00 -5.86 2.89
CA LYS A 142 19.13 -7.28 2.48
C LYS A 142 20.59 -7.71 2.46
N LEU A 143 21.46 -6.87 1.89
CA LEU A 143 22.89 -7.13 1.86
C LEU A 143 23.49 -7.21 3.28
N GLN A 144 23.17 -6.25 4.15
CA GLN A 144 23.60 -6.25 5.55
C GLN A 144 23.15 -7.50 6.31
N GLN A 145 21.91 -7.94 6.09
CA GLN A 145 21.40 -9.18 6.66
C GLN A 145 22.18 -10.40 6.15
N SER A 146 22.48 -10.46 4.86
CA SER A 146 23.28 -11.55 4.27
C SER A 146 24.73 -11.58 4.79
N LEU A 147 25.27 -10.41 5.15
CA LEU A 147 26.62 -10.26 5.72
C LEU A 147 26.64 -10.41 7.26
N GLY A 148 25.48 -10.61 7.90
CA GLY A 148 25.37 -10.77 9.35
C GLY A 148 25.53 -9.49 10.17
N LEU A 149 25.41 -8.32 9.55
CA LEU A 149 25.61 -7.00 10.18
C LEU A 149 24.39 -6.47 10.95
N GLY A 150 23.28 -7.22 10.96
CA GLY A 150 22.06 -6.87 11.69
C GLY A 150 21.00 -6.12 10.85
N LYS A 151 20.02 -5.50 11.54
CA LYS A 151 18.86 -4.84 10.91
C LYS A 151 18.97 -3.31 10.81
N SER A 152 19.90 -2.69 11.53
CA SER A 152 20.15 -1.25 11.47
C SER A 152 21.07 -0.92 10.30
N LEU A 153 20.76 0.17 9.58
CA LEU A 153 21.61 0.65 8.49
C LEU A 153 22.99 1.03 9.04
N VAL A 154 23.98 0.24 8.68
CA VAL A 154 25.40 0.48 8.98
C VAL A 154 26.00 1.41 7.93
N ASP A 155 27.00 2.19 8.35
CA ASP A 155 27.75 3.10 7.48
C ASP A 155 28.31 2.42 6.22
N GLU A 156 28.39 3.19 5.13
CA GLU A 156 28.81 2.73 3.80
C GLU A 156 30.20 2.07 3.85
N GLN A 157 31.13 2.63 4.65
CA GLN A 157 32.51 2.13 4.75
C GLN A 157 32.56 0.77 5.44
N THR A 158 31.76 0.57 6.48
CA THR A 158 31.66 -0.71 7.20
C THR A 158 31.03 -1.78 6.31
N LEU A 159 30.04 -1.40 5.51
CA LEU A 159 29.40 -2.32 4.55
C LEU A 159 30.38 -2.76 3.46
N LEU A 160 31.14 -1.82 2.90
CA LEU A 160 32.16 -2.09 1.88
C LEU A 160 33.28 -2.98 2.44
N ALA A 161 33.72 -2.73 3.67
CA ALA A 161 34.74 -3.54 4.34
C ALA A 161 34.27 -4.98 4.57
N ALA A 162 33.05 -5.16 5.11
CA ALA A 162 32.46 -6.47 5.33
C ALA A 162 32.25 -7.24 4.01
N TYR A 163 31.81 -6.55 2.96
CA TYR A 163 31.63 -7.15 1.64
C TYR A 163 32.96 -7.58 1.03
N LYS A 164 33.99 -6.71 1.08
CA LYS A 164 35.34 -7.01 0.57
C LYS A 164 35.98 -8.19 1.30
N GLN A 165 35.73 -8.31 2.60
CA GLN A 165 36.24 -9.40 3.42
C GLN A 165 35.59 -10.76 3.11
N GLN A 166 34.30 -10.77 2.75
CA GLN A 166 33.53 -12.01 2.63
C GLN A 166 33.30 -12.47 1.18
N ARG A 167 33.26 -11.55 0.21
CA ARG A 167 32.87 -11.83 -1.19
C ARG A 167 33.81 -11.24 -2.26
N GLY A 168 34.82 -10.47 -1.87
CA GLY A 168 35.83 -9.91 -2.78
C GLY A 168 35.51 -8.50 -3.29
N GLU A 169 36.26 -8.06 -4.30
CA GLU A 169 36.26 -6.68 -4.77
C GLU A 169 35.28 -6.49 -5.93
N ILE A 170 34.10 -5.95 -5.63
CA ILE A 170 33.11 -5.52 -6.63
C ILE A 170 32.87 -4.02 -6.47
N ASP A 171 32.46 -3.37 -7.56
CA ASP A 171 31.99 -1.98 -7.68
C ASP A 171 30.71 -1.69 -6.86
N LEU A 172 30.58 -2.22 -5.64
CA LEU A 172 29.47 -1.95 -4.72
C LEU A 172 29.39 -0.45 -4.39
N SER A 173 30.53 0.23 -4.30
CA SER A 173 30.62 1.68 -4.13
C SER A 173 29.92 2.46 -5.25
N ARG A 174 30.03 2.00 -6.51
CA ARG A 174 29.31 2.63 -7.63
C ARG A 174 27.80 2.43 -7.54
N LEU A 175 27.34 1.31 -6.98
CA LEU A 175 25.90 1.03 -6.84
C LEU A 175 25.27 1.86 -5.71
N LEU A 176 26.00 2.06 -4.62
CA LEU A 176 25.59 2.88 -3.47
C LEU A 176 25.65 4.40 -3.79
N GLN A 177 26.60 4.82 -4.64
CA GLN A 177 26.68 6.22 -5.09
C GLN A 177 25.47 6.68 -5.93
N VAL A 178 24.84 5.78 -6.69
CA VAL A 178 23.67 6.13 -7.51
C VAL A 178 22.51 6.63 -6.65
N SER A 179 22.33 6.08 -5.45
CA SER A 179 21.32 6.56 -4.50
C SER A 179 21.76 7.77 -3.69
N ASN A 180 23.05 7.91 -3.38
CA ASN A 180 23.55 9.04 -2.59
C ASN A 180 23.70 10.35 -3.39
N ALA A 181 23.80 10.27 -4.72
CA ALA A 181 24.07 11.44 -5.55
C ALA A 181 22.85 12.34 -5.81
N GLY A 182 21.62 11.92 -5.40
CA GLY A 182 20.39 12.69 -5.63
C GLY A 182 20.14 13.03 -7.10
N LYS A 183 20.72 12.25 -8.03
CA LYS A 183 20.65 12.50 -9.46
C LYS A 183 19.50 11.71 -10.06
N LYS A 184 18.64 12.41 -10.81
CA LYS A 184 17.62 11.80 -11.65
C LYS A 184 18.21 10.75 -12.57
N ILE A 185 17.87 9.50 -12.30
CA ILE A 185 18.19 8.36 -13.14
C ILE A 185 17.11 8.21 -14.21
N SER A 186 17.49 7.89 -15.44
CA SER A 186 16.51 7.52 -16.47
C SER A 186 15.99 6.09 -16.26
N ASP A 187 14.80 5.78 -16.78
CA ASP A 187 14.18 4.45 -16.64
C ASP A 187 15.10 3.31 -17.12
N ALA A 188 15.79 3.51 -18.26
CA ALA A 188 16.74 2.53 -18.78
C ALA A 188 17.93 2.30 -17.84
N GLN A 189 18.43 3.37 -17.22
CA GLN A 189 19.50 3.29 -16.22
C GLN A 189 19.00 2.66 -14.91
N LEU A 190 17.77 2.95 -14.49
CA LEU A 190 17.13 2.37 -13.32
C LEU A 190 17.00 0.86 -13.46
N ILE A 191 16.48 0.38 -14.60
CA ILE A 191 16.38 -1.06 -14.90
C ILE A 191 17.77 -1.71 -14.83
N THR A 192 18.77 -1.09 -15.46
CA THR A 192 20.15 -1.61 -15.46
C THR A 192 20.73 -1.65 -14.04
N TRP A 193 20.44 -0.66 -13.21
CA TRP A 193 20.88 -0.58 -11.82
C TRP A 193 20.20 -1.64 -10.95
N ILE A 194 18.90 -1.84 -11.09
CA ILE A 194 18.15 -2.91 -10.38
C ILE A 194 18.69 -4.29 -10.78
N GLN A 195 18.96 -4.53 -12.07
CA GLN A 195 19.53 -5.80 -12.53
C GLN A 195 20.91 -6.08 -11.91
N LYS A 196 21.73 -5.06 -11.66
CA LYS A 196 23.01 -5.21 -10.96
C LYS A 196 22.81 -5.63 -9.50
N TRP A 197 21.86 -5.01 -8.80
CA TRP A 197 21.49 -5.43 -7.43
C TRP A 197 20.97 -6.87 -7.38
N GLN A 198 20.11 -7.25 -8.31
CA GLN A 198 19.60 -8.62 -8.39
C GLN A 198 20.72 -9.65 -8.58
N LYS A 199 21.70 -9.38 -9.45
CA LYS A 199 22.86 -10.27 -9.65
C LYS A 199 23.70 -10.41 -8.37
N LEU A 200 23.89 -9.32 -7.62
CA LEU A 200 24.62 -9.36 -6.35
C LEU A 200 23.90 -10.22 -5.30
N ASN A 201 22.59 -10.07 -5.18
CA ASN A 201 21.82 -10.86 -4.21
C ASN A 201 21.66 -12.33 -4.62
N GLN A 202 21.61 -12.64 -5.93
CA GLN A 202 21.55 -14.02 -6.43
C GLN A 202 22.87 -14.78 -6.32
N SER A 203 24.00 -14.06 -6.16
CA SER A 203 25.29 -14.67 -5.83
C SER A 203 25.47 -15.02 -4.34
N SER A 204 24.37 -14.94 -3.55
CA SER A 204 24.28 -15.38 -2.14
C SER A 204 23.84 -16.83 -2.01
#